data_AF-A0A813BF07-F1
#
_entry.id   AF-A0A813BF07-F1
#
_cell.length_a   1.000
_cell.length_b   1.000
_cell.length_c   1.000
_cell.angle_alpha   90.00
_cell.angle_beta   90.00
_cell.angle_gamma   90.00
#
_symmetry.space_group_name_H-M   'P 1'
#
loop_
_entity.id
_entity.type
_entity.pdbx_description
1 polymer ?
#
loop_
_entity_poly.entity_id
_entity_poly.type
_entity_poly.pdbx_seq_one_letter_code
_entity_poly.pdbx_strand_id
1 'polypeptide(L)'
;KAVMPLWSLGFFAAVLVGSVLSSFNSALNSAATLFGLEIYKVYINKEASDKRIVFVSTMFGGLMTLASFVIAPLFEHIDGIFSFQQHVNTVLSLPLVSIFFVGIATSLPDAFAAKVGFAVGVVAIAAGQFVPEPYLHFFHVYFLAFVLAVSSVLIATYIPCLRRMCGRIGRPISYVQRTDKAVVDLVRWRPTYILVAGLMVVLTTLIVSLQIGSEELFYSFWALWLVVLTTLLFWTAASTPVQKKADLGRQATEMPENPMEADDTVVGAEYIKGVVEQQNL
;
A
#
# COMPACT_ATOMS: atom_id res chain seq x y z
N LYS A 1 -20.96 -18.44 33.28
CA LYS A 1 -19.71 -19.23 33.42
C LYS A 1 -18.57 -18.26 33.14
N ALA A 2 -17.64 -18.03 34.07
CA ALA A 2 -16.49 -17.16 33.81
C ALA A 2 -15.67 -17.78 32.67
N VAL A 3 -15.50 -17.04 31.58
CA VAL A 3 -14.87 -17.54 30.34
C VAL A 3 -13.34 -17.63 30.47
N MET A 4 -12.77 -17.01 31.52
CA MET A 4 -11.33 -16.95 31.79
C MET A 4 -10.98 -17.06 33.28
N PRO A 5 -9.79 -17.59 33.65
CA PRO A 5 -9.28 -17.61 35.02
C PRO A 5 -9.07 -16.21 35.64
N LEU A 6 -9.17 -16.10 36.96
CA LEU A 6 -9.06 -14.81 37.67
C LEU A 6 -7.70 -14.12 37.47
N TRP A 7 -6.62 -14.91 37.38
CA TRP A 7 -5.26 -14.40 37.18
C TRP A 7 -5.04 -13.80 35.78
N SER A 8 -5.79 -14.25 34.77
CA SER A 8 -5.63 -13.77 33.39
C SER A 8 -6.52 -12.56 33.08
N LEU A 9 -7.43 -12.18 33.98
CA LEU A 9 -8.37 -11.07 33.76
C LEU A 9 -7.64 -9.73 33.65
N GLY A 10 -6.71 -9.44 34.58
CA GLY A 10 -5.91 -8.22 34.55
C GLY A 10 -4.97 -8.17 33.35
N PHE A 11 -4.37 -9.32 33.00
CA PHE A 11 -3.55 -9.44 31.79
C PHE A 11 -4.37 -9.18 30.52
N PHE A 12 -5.55 -9.76 30.41
CA PHE A 12 -6.46 -9.57 29.28
C PHE A 12 -6.87 -8.10 29.13
N ALA A 13 -7.25 -7.44 30.24
CA ALA A 13 -7.57 -6.02 30.23
C ALA A 13 -6.38 -5.16 29.78
N ALA A 14 -5.17 -5.44 30.28
CA ALA A 14 -3.96 -4.73 29.86
C ALA A 14 -3.65 -4.92 28.37
N VAL A 15 -3.79 -6.15 27.85
CA VAL A 15 -3.58 -6.45 26.42
C VAL A 15 -4.63 -5.75 25.55
N LEU A 16 -5.90 -5.77 25.94
CA LEU A 16 -6.95 -5.07 25.20
C LEU A 16 -6.70 -3.57 25.15
N VAL A 17 -6.47 -2.93 26.30
CA VAL A 17 -6.16 -1.49 26.35
C VAL A 17 -4.92 -1.16 25.54
N GLY A 18 -3.87 -1.98 25.66
CA GLY A 18 -2.63 -1.83 24.89
C GLY A 18 -2.87 -1.93 23.38
N SER A 19 -3.68 -2.89 22.94
CA SER A 19 -4.02 -3.08 21.53
C SER A 19 -4.79 -1.89 20.95
N VAL A 20 -5.82 -1.40 21.67
CA VAL A 20 -6.63 -0.26 21.26
C VAL A 20 -5.77 1.01 21.18
N LEU A 21 -4.94 1.26 22.20
CA LEU A 21 -4.06 2.42 22.23
C LEU A 21 -3.01 2.37 21.12
N SER A 22 -2.49 1.18 20.80
CA SER A 22 -1.55 0.98 19.70
C SER A 22 -2.20 1.26 18.34
N SER A 23 -3.39 0.70 18.07
CA SER A 23 -4.13 0.97 16.82
C SER A 23 -4.52 2.44 16.70
N PHE A 24 -4.93 3.08 17.80
CA PHE A 24 -5.26 4.50 17.83
C PHE A 24 -4.04 5.37 17.51
N ASN A 25 -2.90 5.10 18.14
CA ASN A 25 -1.64 5.81 17.85
C ASN A 25 -1.17 5.61 16.41
N SER A 26 -1.33 4.40 15.86
CA SER A 26 -1.01 4.14 14.46
C SER A 26 -1.91 4.95 13.52
N ALA A 27 -3.22 4.99 13.77
CA ALA A 27 -4.16 5.75 12.96
C ALA A 27 -3.88 7.27 13.02
N LEU A 28 -3.61 7.81 14.21
CA LEU A 28 -3.23 9.21 14.39
C LEU A 28 -1.92 9.54 13.66
N ASN A 29 -0.92 8.68 13.74
CA ASN A 29 0.36 8.92 13.07
C ASN A 29 0.22 8.92 11.55
N SER A 30 -0.55 7.99 10.99
CA SER A 30 -0.85 7.96 9.55
C SER A 30 -1.61 9.21 9.11
N ALA A 31 -2.65 9.62 9.84
CA ALA A 31 -3.44 10.81 9.54
C ALA A 31 -2.60 12.10 9.64
N ALA A 32 -1.78 12.23 10.68
CA ALA A 32 -0.88 13.35 10.87
C ALA A 32 0.16 13.46 9.75
N THR A 33 0.75 12.33 9.35
CA THR A 33 1.74 12.30 8.27
C THR A 33 1.10 12.67 6.93
N LEU A 34 -0.08 12.12 6.64
CA LEU A 34 -0.85 12.46 5.43
C LEU A 34 -1.17 13.96 5.41
N PHE A 35 -1.67 14.51 6.52
CA PHE A 35 -1.94 15.94 6.63
C PHE A 35 -0.69 16.79 6.41
N GLY A 36 0.43 16.45 7.05
CA GLY A 36 1.69 17.18 6.91
C GLY A 36 2.25 17.20 5.50
N LEU A 37 2.33 16.03 4.87
CA LEU A 37 2.98 15.86 3.58
C LEU A 37 2.05 16.15 2.40
N GLU A 38 0.82 15.64 2.43
CA GLU A 38 -0.10 15.73 1.28
C GLU A 38 -0.96 17.00 1.31
N ILE A 39 -1.25 17.55 2.50
CA ILE A 39 -2.11 18.74 2.62
C ILE A 39 -1.26 19.99 2.90
N TYR A 40 -0.55 20.01 4.03
CA TYR A 40 0.19 21.18 4.48
C TYR A 40 1.33 21.56 3.53
N LYS A 41 2.21 20.61 3.19
CA LYS A 41 3.34 20.87 2.28
C LYS A 41 2.86 21.21 0.87
N VAL A 42 1.85 20.52 0.33
CA VAL A 42 1.45 20.71 -1.08
C VAL A 42 0.59 21.97 -1.28
N TYR A 43 -0.35 22.24 -0.38
CA TYR A 43 -1.39 23.26 -0.59
C TYR A 43 -1.25 24.50 0.29
N ILE A 44 -0.62 24.40 1.47
CA ILE A 44 -0.53 25.52 2.43
C ILE A 44 0.84 26.19 2.38
N ASN A 45 1.92 25.42 2.57
CA ASN A 45 3.28 25.95 2.56
C ASN A 45 4.26 24.99 1.84
N LYS A 46 4.48 25.28 0.55
CA LYS A 46 5.33 24.49 -0.36
C LYS A 46 6.81 24.47 0.00
N GLU A 47 7.26 25.49 0.72
CA GLU A 47 8.65 25.66 1.14
C GLU A 47 8.84 25.33 2.63
N ALA A 48 7.86 24.68 3.26
CA ALA A 48 7.97 24.28 4.65
C ALA A 48 9.15 23.33 4.87
N SER A 49 10.00 23.65 5.86
CA SER A 49 11.07 22.77 6.32
C SER A 49 10.50 21.52 6.99
N ASP A 50 11.26 20.43 6.99
CA ASP A 50 10.81 19.15 7.56
C ASP A 50 10.45 19.28 9.05
N LYS A 51 11.22 20.08 9.81
CA LYS A 51 10.91 20.39 11.22
C LYS A 51 9.52 21.05 11.37
N ARG A 52 9.17 21.96 10.45
CA ARG A 52 7.87 22.64 10.48
C ARG A 52 6.74 21.69 10.12
N ILE A 53 6.96 20.82 9.14
CA ILE A 53 5.98 19.81 8.73
C ILE A 53 5.68 18.87 9.90
N VAL A 54 6.71 18.35 10.58
CA VAL A 54 6.53 17.47 11.76
C VAL A 54 5.76 18.20 12.85
N PHE A 55 6.13 19.45 13.18
CA PHE A 55 5.43 20.23 14.21
C PHE A 55 3.93 20.39 13.90
N VAL A 56 3.59 20.80 12.68
CA VAL A 56 2.20 21.01 12.26
C VAL A 56 1.43 19.69 12.23
N SER A 57 2.05 18.61 11.79
CA SER A 57 1.47 17.26 11.77
C SER A 57 1.14 16.77 13.19
N THR A 58 2.06 16.96 14.14
CA THR A 58 1.85 16.60 15.56
C THR A 58 0.73 17.43 16.17
N MET A 59 0.65 18.72 15.87
CA MET A 59 -0.44 19.59 16.34
C MET A 59 -1.79 19.13 15.78
N PHE A 60 -1.85 18.75 14.50
CA PHE A 60 -3.04 18.16 13.89
C PHE A 60 -3.43 16.84 14.58
N GLY A 61 -2.47 15.96 14.89
CA GLY A 61 -2.73 14.73 15.66
C GLY A 61 -3.31 15.00 17.05
N GLY A 62 -2.80 16.02 17.74
CA GLY A 62 -3.35 16.48 19.03
C GLY A 62 -4.79 16.98 18.89
N LEU A 63 -5.08 17.76 17.85
CA LEU A 63 -6.44 18.22 17.54
C LEU A 63 -7.39 17.05 17.24
N MET A 64 -6.96 16.08 16.45
CA MET A 64 -7.73 14.87 16.14
C MET A 64 -8.01 14.04 17.40
N THR A 65 -7.06 13.99 18.33
CA THR A 65 -7.25 13.32 19.63
C THR A 65 -8.35 13.99 20.45
N LEU A 66 -8.31 15.33 20.56
CA LEU A 66 -9.35 16.09 21.26
C LEU A 66 -10.71 15.94 20.59
N ALA A 67 -10.76 16.00 19.25
CA ALA A 67 -11.99 15.77 18.50
C ALA A 67 -12.55 14.37 18.74
N SER A 68 -11.68 13.35 18.85
CA SER A 68 -12.10 11.97 19.13
C SER A 68 -12.78 11.85 20.49
N PHE A 69 -12.32 12.55 21.53
CA PHE A 69 -12.99 12.56 22.84
C PHE A 69 -14.38 13.20 22.80
N VAL A 70 -14.58 14.19 21.93
CA VAL A 70 -15.89 14.84 21.75
C VAL A 70 -16.84 13.97 20.94
N ILE A 71 -16.33 13.26 19.93
CA ILE A 71 -17.15 12.43 19.03
C ILE A 71 -17.47 11.06 19.66
N ALA A 72 -16.59 10.49 20.48
CA ALA A 72 -16.77 9.15 21.04
C ALA A 72 -18.13 8.92 21.74
N PRO A 73 -18.67 9.85 22.57
CA PRO A 73 -19.99 9.68 23.19
C PRO A 73 -21.16 9.62 22.20
N LEU A 74 -21.02 10.20 20.99
CA LEU A 74 -22.09 10.17 19.98
C LEU A 74 -22.36 8.74 19.48
N PHE A 75 -21.40 7.82 19.65
CA PHE A 75 -21.53 6.42 19.25
C PHE A 75 -22.32 5.54 20.22
N GLU A 76 -22.68 6.03 21.41
CA GLU A 76 -23.41 5.25 22.42
C GLU A 76 -24.78 4.76 21.95
N HIS A 77 -25.41 5.49 21.01
CA HIS A 77 -26.75 5.20 20.53
C HIS A 77 -26.79 4.32 19.27
N ILE A 78 -25.64 3.81 18.80
CA ILE A 78 -25.57 2.99 17.59
C ILE A 78 -25.59 1.50 17.97
N ASP A 79 -26.57 0.76 17.44
CA ASP A 79 -26.78 -0.67 17.73
C ASP A 79 -25.58 -1.57 17.41
N GLY A 80 -24.74 -1.16 16.45
CA GLY A 80 -23.56 -1.91 16.02
C GLY A 80 -22.43 -1.02 15.48
N ILE A 81 -21.48 -0.67 16.35
CA ILE A 81 -20.29 0.13 15.98
C ILE A 81 -19.50 -0.54 14.85
N PHE A 82 -19.36 -1.88 14.88
CA PHE A 82 -18.67 -2.61 13.83
C PHE A 82 -19.36 -2.48 12.46
N SER A 83 -20.69 -2.63 12.42
CA SER A 83 -21.46 -2.49 11.18
C SER A 83 -21.39 -1.07 10.63
N PHE A 84 -21.48 -0.07 11.51
CA PHE A 84 -21.30 1.33 11.13
C PHE A 84 -19.89 1.60 10.59
N GLN A 85 -18.85 1.13 11.29
CA GLN A 85 -17.46 1.27 10.86
C GLN A 85 -17.24 0.60 9.49
N GLN A 86 -17.78 -0.60 9.28
CA GLN A 86 -17.69 -1.31 8.02
C GLN A 86 -18.39 -0.54 6.89
N HIS A 87 -19.57 0.02 7.17
CA HIS A 87 -20.32 0.83 6.22
C HIS A 87 -19.51 2.07 5.79
N VAL A 88 -19.01 2.86 6.74
CA VAL A 88 -18.18 4.05 6.45
C VAL A 88 -16.92 3.68 5.68
N ASN A 89 -16.20 2.64 6.11
CA ASN A 89 -15.00 2.16 5.42
C ASN A 89 -15.30 1.75 3.97
N THR A 90 -16.44 1.10 3.74
CA THR A 90 -16.83 0.67 2.39
C THR A 90 -17.15 1.87 1.52
N VAL A 91 -17.93 2.83 2.02
CA VAL A 91 -18.28 4.06 1.29
C VAL A 91 -17.04 4.87 0.91
N LEU A 92 -16.06 5.00 1.80
CA LEU A 92 -14.83 5.75 1.54
C LEU A 92 -13.84 5.00 0.64
N SER A 93 -13.70 3.68 0.83
CA SER A 93 -12.67 2.90 0.12
C SER A 93 -13.09 2.51 -1.29
N LEU A 94 -14.38 2.30 -1.55
CA LEU A 94 -14.86 1.76 -2.83
C LEU A 94 -14.49 2.62 -4.05
N PRO A 95 -14.67 3.97 -4.04
CA PRO A 95 -14.25 4.79 -5.17
C PRO A 95 -12.73 4.78 -5.37
N LEU A 96 -11.96 4.72 -4.28
CA LEU A 96 -10.50 4.62 -4.33
C LEU A 96 -10.07 3.30 -4.98
N VAL A 97 -10.60 2.17 -4.49
CA VAL A 97 -10.33 0.83 -5.05
C VAL A 97 -10.67 0.78 -6.54
N SER A 98 -11.76 1.41 -6.98
CA SER A 98 -12.15 1.47 -8.39
C SER A 98 -11.07 2.12 -9.26
N ILE A 99 -10.51 3.25 -8.81
CA ILE A 99 -9.47 3.98 -9.55
C ILE A 99 -8.15 3.21 -9.55
N PHE A 100 -7.76 2.68 -8.39
CA PHE A 100 -6.56 1.85 -8.28
C PHE A 100 -6.65 0.60 -9.15
N PHE A 101 -7.82 -0.03 -9.21
CA PHE A 101 -8.06 -1.18 -10.07
C PHE A 101 -7.79 -0.85 -11.55
N VAL A 102 -8.35 0.25 -12.07
CA VAL A 102 -8.11 0.65 -13.47
C VAL A 102 -6.65 1.09 -13.69
N GLY A 103 -6.05 1.80 -12.73
CA GLY A 103 -4.65 2.25 -12.83
C GLY A 103 -3.61 1.14 -12.78
N ILE A 104 -3.91 0.02 -12.09
CA ILE A 104 -3.07 -1.18 -12.11
C ILE A 104 -3.31 -1.99 -13.38
N ALA A 105 -4.57 -2.11 -13.83
CA ALA A 105 -4.93 -2.88 -15.02
C ALA A 105 -4.50 -2.20 -16.33
N THR A 106 -4.40 -0.86 -16.35
CA THR A 106 -4.10 -0.09 -17.55
C THR A 106 -3.18 1.09 -17.25
N SER A 107 -2.19 1.33 -18.12
CA SER A 107 -1.23 2.44 -17.99
C SER A 107 -1.69 3.75 -18.65
N LEU A 108 -2.89 3.76 -19.23
CA LEU A 108 -3.43 4.88 -20.01
C LEU A 108 -4.16 5.97 -19.19
N PRO A 109 -4.96 5.65 -18.15
CA PRO A 109 -5.78 6.65 -17.46
C PRO A 109 -4.93 7.79 -16.88
N ASP A 110 -5.37 9.03 -17.11
CA ASP A 110 -4.73 10.22 -16.54
C ASP A 110 -5.43 10.69 -15.26
N ALA A 111 -4.80 11.63 -14.56
CA ALA A 111 -5.35 12.20 -13.32
C ALA A 111 -6.76 12.81 -13.49
N PHE A 112 -7.14 13.23 -14.70
CA PHE A 112 -8.50 13.69 -14.99
C PHE A 112 -9.50 12.54 -14.97
N ALA A 113 -9.24 11.45 -15.72
CA ALA A 113 -10.10 10.28 -15.73
C ALA A 113 -10.27 9.68 -14.32
N ALA A 114 -9.19 9.65 -13.53
CA ALA A 114 -9.24 9.23 -12.13
C ALA A 114 -10.18 10.11 -11.27
N LYS A 115 -10.11 11.44 -11.40
CA LYS A 115 -10.99 12.37 -10.67
C LYS A 115 -12.46 12.21 -11.05
N VAL A 116 -12.75 12.02 -12.34
CA VAL A 116 -14.11 11.75 -12.83
C VAL A 116 -14.62 10.43 -12.25
N GLY A 117 -13.80 9.37 -12.31
CA GLY A 117 -14.09 8.09 -11.69
C GLY A 117 -14.42 8.18 -10.21
N PHE A 118 -13.60 8.92 -9.47
CA PHE A 118 -13.81 9.17 -8.04
C PHE A 118 -15.15 9.85 -7.79
N ALA A 119 -15.41 10.95 -8.49
CA ALA A 119 -16.62 11.74 -8.31
C ALA A 119 -17.88 10.92 -8.66
N VAL A 120 -17.87 10.19 -9.78
CA VAL A 120 -18.98 9.33 -10.18
C VAL A 120 -19.18 8.21 -9.16
N GLY A 121 -18.12 7.59 -8.66
CA GLY A 121 -18.20 6.56 -7.61
C GLY A 121 -18.84 7.10 -6.33
N VAL A 122 -18.38 8.24 -5.83
CA VAL A 122 -18.95 8.88 -4.63
C VAL A 122 -20.43 9.24 -4.83
N VAL A 123 -20.77 9.84 -5.97
CA VAL A 123 -22.17 10.19 -6.30
C VAL A 123 -23.04 8.94 -6.44
N ALA A 124 -22.54 7.88 -7.06
CA ALA A 124 -23.28 6.63 -7.22
C ALA A 124 -23.58 5.96 -5.87
N ILE A 125 -22.60 5.93 -4.95
CA ILE A 125 -22.82 5.41 -3.59
C ILE A 125 -23.83 6.27 -2.84
N ALA A 126 -23.68 7.59 -2.89
CA ALA A 126 -24.58 8.53 -2.22
C ALA A 126 -26.01 8.42 -2.77
N ALA A 127 -26.17 8.38 -4.09
CA ALA A 127 -27.46 8.16 -4.75
C ALA A 127 -28.08 6.80 -4.36
N GLY A 128 -27.24 5.77 -4.27
CA GLY A 128 -27.64 4.43 -3.86
C GLY A 128 -28.16 4.33 -2.42
N GLN A 129 -27.78 5.25 -1.53
CA GLN A 129 -28.33 5.29 -0.16
C GLN A 129 -29.81 5.71 -0.12
N PHE A 130 -30.32 6.36 -1.18
CA PHE A 130 -31.73 6.76 -1.26
C PHE A 130 -32.63 5.64 -1.79
N VAL A 131 -32.07 4.49 -2.17
CA VAL A 131 -32.85 3.33 -2.63
C VAL A 131 -33.20 2.46 -1.41
N PRO A 132 -34.48 2.33 -1.03
CA PRO A 132 -34.87 1.55 0.14
C PRO A 132 -34.73 0.04 -0.10
N GLU A 133 -34.35 -0.71 0.93
CA GLU A 133 -34.51 -2.17 0.95
C GLU A 133 -36.01 -2.49 1.05
N PRO A 134 -36.62 -3.22 0.08
CA PRO A 134 -36.16 -4.54 -0.37
C PRO A 134 -35.70 -4.63 -1.83
N TYR A 135 -35.62 -3.51 -2.57
CA TYR A 135 -35.36 -3.56 -4.02
C TYR A 135 -33.88 -3.77 -4.37
N LEU A 136 -32.96 -3.21 -3.58
CA LEU A 136 -31.52 -3.35 -3.76
C LEU A 136 -30.83 -3.42 -2.40
N HIS A 137 -30.33 -4.62 -2.06
CA HIS A 137 -29.47 -4.80 -0.88
C HIS A 137 -28.17 -3.99 -1.05
N PHE A 138 -27.62 -3.46 0.05
CA PHE A 138 -26.45 -2.57 0.05
C PHE A 138 -25.25 -3.09 -0.77
N PHE A 139 -25.01 -4.41 -0.80
CA PHE A 139 -23.94 -5.00 -1.62
C PHE A 139 -24.12 -4.76 -3.13
N HIS A 140 -25.36 -4.81 -3.63
CA HIS A 140 -25.64 -4.54 -5.05
C HIS A 140 -25.41 -3.07 -5.38
N VAL A 141 -25.75 -2.17 -4.45
CA VAL A 141 -25.46 -0.74 -4.58
C VAL A 141 -23.95 -0.50 -4.69
N TYR A 142 -23.15 -1.14 -3.84
CA TYR A 142 -21.70 -1.04 -3.90
C TYR A 142 -21.13 -1.63 -5.19
N PHE A 143 -21.61 -2.80 -5.62
CA PHE A 143 -21.17 -3.39 -6.88
C PHE A 143 -21.48 -2.49 -8.08
N LEU A 144 -22.71 -1.93 -8.13
CA LEU A 144 -23.11 -1.01 -9.20
C LEU A 144 -22.26 0.26 -9.17
N ALA A 145 -22.02 0.84 -7.99
CA ALA A 145 -21.18 2.01 -7.86
C ALA A 145 -19.73 1.76 -8.31
N PHE A 146 -19.17 0.59 -8.01
CA PHE A 146 -17.86 0.16 -8.51
C PHE A 146 -17.85 0.08 -10.04
N VAL A 147 -18.84 -0.59 -10.64
CA VAL A 147 -18.96 -0.72 -12.10
C VAL A 147 -19.12 0.65 -12.77
N LEU A 148 -19.92 1.55 -12.20
CA LEU A 148 -20.10 2.91 -12.70
C LEU A 148 -18.81 3.73 -12.60
N ALA A 149 -18.11 3.65 -11.46
CA ALA A 149 -16.82 4.31 -11.28
C ALA A 149 -15.80 3.83 -12.31
N VAL A 150 -15.59 2.51 -12.45
CA VAL A 150 -14.68 1.93 -13.45
C VAL A 150 -15.08 2.33 -14.87
N SER A 151 -16.37 2.21 -15.20
CA SER A 151 -16.88 2.57 -16.53
C SER A 151 -16.63 4.04 -16.84
N SER A 152 -16.83 4.94 -15.88
CA SER A 152 -16.58 6.36 -16.08
C SER A 152 -15.09 6.70 -16.26
N VAL A 153 -14.18 6.00 -15.58
CA VAL A 153 -12.73 6.12 -15.83
C VAL A 153 -12.40 5.68 -17.25
N LEU A 154 -12.93 4.53 -17.70
CA LEU A 154 -12.69 4.02 -19.04
C LEU A 154 -13.27 4.96 -20.11
N ILE A 155 -14.49 5.47 -19.91
CA ILE A 155 -15.13 6.44 -20.80
C ILE A 155 -14.28 7.72 -20.89
N ALA A 156 -13.87 8.29 -19.76
CA ALA A 156 -13.03 9.50 -19.73
C ALA A 156 -11.63 9.28 -20.33
N THR A 157 -11.16 8.03 -20.36
CA THR A 157 -9.85 7.65 -20.92
C THR A 157 -9.92 7.41 -22.43
N TYR A 158 -10.91 6.63 -22.90
CA TYR A 158 -10.96 6.12 -24.27
C TYR A 158 -11.85 6.91 -25.23
N ILE A 159 -12.81 7.72 -24.73
CA ILE A 159 -13.70 8.51 -25.60
C ILE A 159 -13.08 9.89 -25.88
N PRO A 160 -12.54 10.14 -27.10
CA PRO A 160 -11.82 11.38 -27.39
C PRO A 160 -12.75 12.60 -27.49
N CYS A 161 -14.03 12.38 -27.84
CA CYS A 161 -15.03 13.42 -27.98
C CYS A 161 -15.29 14.14 -26.65
N LEU A 162 -15.61 13.37 -25.61
CA LEU A 162 -15.83 13.87 -24.25
C LEU A 162 -14.60 14.62 -23.73
N ARG A 163 -13.42 14.08 -24.02
CA ARG A 163 -12.14 14.63 -23.59
C ARG A 163 -11.83 15.98 -24.26
N ARG A 164 -12.13 16.14 -25.56
CA ARG A 164 -12.02 17.42 -26.27
C ARG A 164 -13.02 18.46 -25.77
N MET A 165 -14.25 18.05 -25.45
CA MET A 165 -15.25 18.95 -24.84
C MET A 165 -14.75 19.53 -23.52
N CYS A 166 -14.03 18.74 -22.72
CA CYS A 166 -13.39 19.18 -21.48
C CYS A 166 -12.03 19.87 -21.68
N GLY A 167 -11.65 20.26 -22.91
CA GLY A 167 -10.40 20.99 -23.19
C GLY A 167 -9.13 20.17 -22.98
N ARG A 168 -9.20 18.83 -23.07
CA ARG A 168 -8.09 17.90 -22.81
C ARG A 168 -7.63 17.21 -24.11
N ILE A 169 -6.37 16.79 -24.16
CA ILE A 169 -5.76 16.09 -25.32
C ILE A 169 -6.60 14.85 -25.68
N GLY A 170 -6.90 14.57 -26.94
CA GLY A 170 -7.86 13.51 -27.33
C GLY A 170 -7.54 12.08 -26.86
N ARG A 171 -6.26 11.75 -26.59
CA ARG A 171 -5.86 10.52 -25.89
C ARG A 171 -4.84 10.87 -24.79
N PRO A 172 -4.97 10.29 -23.58
CA PRO A 172 -3.94 10.44 -22.57
C PRO A 172 -2.64 9.77 -23.02
N ILE A 173 -1.52 10.30 -22.54
CA ILE A 173 -0.19 9.73 -22.78
C ILE A 173 -0.03 8.58 -21.78
N SER A 174 0.41 7.43 -22.25
CA SER A 174 0.69 6.28 -21.38
C SER A 174 1.68 6.68 -20.29
N TYR A 175 1.44 6.22 -19.06
CA TYR A 175 2.37 6.40 -17.96
C TYR A 175 3.73 5.77 -18.31
N VAL A 176 4.76 6.61 -18.39
CA VAL A 176 6.15 6.17 -18.50
C VAL A 176 6.78 6.30 -17.11
N GLN A 177 7.21 5.17 -16.56
CA GLN A 177 7.88 5.14 -15.27
C GLN A 177 9.16 5.97 -15.35
N ARG A 178 9.26 6.98 -14.50
CA ARG A 178 10.45 7.83 -14.36
C ARG A 178 11.52 7.07 -13.56
N THR A 179 12.45 6.43 -14.27
CA THR A 179 13.59 5.69 -13.70
C THR A 179 14.78 6.59 -13.34
N ASP A 180 14.75 7.87 -13.73
CA ASP A 180 15.80 8.87 -13.53
C ASP A 180 16.08 9.21 -12.06
N LYS A 181 15.13 8.95 -11.15
CA LYS A 181 15.23 9.26 -9.71
C LYS A 181 15.31 8.04 -8.81
N ALA A 182 15.46 6.85 -9.38
CA ALA A 182 15.55 5.62 -8.60
C ALA A 182 16.91 5.53 -7.91
N VAL A 183 16.96 5.90 -6.62
CA VAL A 183 18.15 5.74 -5.76
C VAL A 183 18.42 4.25 -5.46
N VAL A 184 17.41 3.39 -5.64
CA VAL A 184 17.48 1.94 -5.42
C VAL A 184 17.10 1.23 -6.71
N ASP A 185 17.86 0.18 -7.05
CA ASP A 185 17.60 -0.63 -8.24
C ASP A 185 16.20 -1.27 -8.16
N LEU A 186 15.44 -1.11 -9.26
CA LEU A 186 14.07 -1.60 -9.40
C LEU A 186 14.02 -3.02 -9.99
N VAL A 187 15.16 -3.74 -10.05
CA VAL A 187 15.20 -5.13 -10.52
C VAL A 187 14.22 -5.99 -9.74
N ARG A 188 13.40 -6.71 -10.51
CA ARG A 188 12.41 -7.64 -10.00
C ARG A 188 13.04 -8.66 -9.07
N TRP A 189 12.52 -8.75 -7.85
CA TRP A 189 12.95 -9.79 -6.91
C TRP A 189 12.46 -11.16 -7.38
N ARG A 190 13.39 -12.07 -7.68
CA ARG A 190 13.09 -13.39 -8.28
C ARG A 190 12.08 -14.24 -7.49
N PRO A 191 12.07 -14.30 -6.15
CA PRO A 191 11.13 -15.13 -5.40
C PRO A 191 9.76 -14.49 -5.16
N THR A 192 9.49 -13.28 -5.68
CA THR A 192 8.24 -12.54 -5.37
C THR A 192 6.98 -13.40 -5.54
N TYR A 193 6.85 -14.13 -6.65
CA TYR A 193 5.65 -14.91 -6.90
C TYR A 193 5.46 -16.09 -5.94
N ILE A 194 6.56 -16.76 -5.58
CA ILE A 194 6.53 -17.90 -4.66
C ILE A 194 6.10 -17.41 -3.27
N LEU A 195 6.62 -16.27 -2.84
CA LEU A 195 6.29 -15.68 -1.54
C LEU A 195 4.87 -15.14 -1.49
N VAL A 196 4.41 -14.48 -2.54
CA VAL A 196 3.02 -14.03 -2.65
C VAL A 196 2.07 -15.24 -2.61
N ALA A 197 2.36 -16.31 -3.37
CA ALA A 197 1.55 -17.52 -3.34
C ALA A 197 1.54 -18.18 -1.94
N GLY A 198 2.71 -18.30 -1.29
CA GLY A 198 2.81 -18.84 0.07
C GLY A 198 2.03 -18.02 1.10
N LEU A 199 2.13 -16.69 1.03
CA LEU A 199 1.37 -15.79 1.89
C LEU A 199 -0.13 -15.92 1.66
N MET A 200 -0.57 -16.02 0.40
CA MET A 200 -1.99 -16.24 0.07
C MET A 200 -2.50 -17.56 0.67
N VAL A 201 -1.73 -18.65 0.58
CA VAL A 201 -2.12 -19.94 1.19
C VAL A 201 -2.25 -19.83 2.70
N VAL A 202 -1.28 -19.19 3.38
CA VAL A 202 -1.33 -18.99 4.84
C VAL A 202 -2.55 -18.17 5.24
N LEU A 203 -2.83 -17.07 4.52
CA LEU A 203 -3.99 -16.21 4.79
C LEU A 203 -5.32 -16.91 4.52
N THR A 204 -5.45 -17.64 3.42
CA THR A 204 -6.67 -18.40 3.12
C THR A 204 -6.90 -19.49 4.16
N THR A 205 -5.85 -20.21 4.56
CA THR A 205 -5.94 -21.25 5.61
C THR A 205 -6.41 -20.64 6.93
N LEU A 206 -5.87 -19.47 7.32
CA LEU A 206 -6.33 -18.75 8.50
C LEU A 206 -7.82 -18.40 8.42
N ILE A 207 -8.25 -17.77 7.32
CA ILE A 207 -9.64 -17.34 7.14
C ILE A 207 -10.60 -18.54 7.22
N VAL A 208 -10.28 -19.63 6.51
CA VAL A 208 -11.09 -20.85 6.50
C VAL A 208 -11.12 -21.50 7.89
N SER A 209 -9.97 -21.55 8.59
CA SER A 209 -9.91 -22.11 9.95
C SER A 209 -10.82 -21.36 10.92
N LEU A 210 -10.85 -20.03 10.83
CA LEU A 210 -11.67 -19.17 11.70
C LEU A 210 -13.17 -19.27 11.38
N GLN A 211 -13.53 -19.38 10.10
CA GLN A 211 -14.94 -19.50 9.69
C GLN A 211 -15.54 -20.86 10.07
N ILE A 212 -14.76 -21.93 9.92
CA ILE A 212 -15.21 -23.29 10.25
C ILE A 212 -15.12 -23.54 11.77
N GLY A 213 -14.25 -22.82 12.49
CA GLY A 213 -13.97 -23.06 13.90
C GLY A 213 -13.23 -24.38 14.14
N SER A 214 -12.48 -24.87 13.15
CA SER A 214 -11.73 -26.12 13.23
C SER A 214 -10.37 -25.89 13.89
N GLU A 215 -10.12 -26.59 15.00
CA GLU A 215 -8.84 -26.58 15.71
C GLU A 215 -7.70 -27.13 14.83
N GLU A 216 -7.97 -28.19 14.06
CA GLU A 216 -6.96 -28.80 13.16
C GLU A 216 -6.47 -27.82 12.10
N LEU A 217 -7.40 -27.09 11.46
CA LEU A 217 -7.03 -26.08 10.46
C LEU A 217 -6.28 -24.92 11.11
N PHE A 218 -6.62 -24.56 12.35
CA PHE A 218 -5.93 -23.52 13.08
C PHE A 218 -4.48 -23.90 13.41
N TYR A 219 -4.22 -25.14 13.83
CA TYR A 219 -2.85 -25.64 14.00
C TYR A 219 -2.10 -25.75 12.67
N SER A 220 -2.76 -26.18 11.60
CA SER A 220 -2.18 -26.21 10.26
C SER A 220 -1.73 -24.82 9.79
N PHE A 221 -2.53 -23.79 10.10
CA PHE A 221 -2.17 -22.40 9.85
C PHE A 221 -0.88 -22.03 10.59
N TRP A 222 -0.78 -22.31 11.90
CA TRP A 222 0.42 -21.98 12.67
C TRP A 222 1.67 -22.68 12.14
N ALA A 223 1.56 -23.95 11.73
CA ALA A 223 2.65 -24.68 11.12
C ALA A 223 3.08 -24.05 9.78
N LEU A 224 2.14 -23.75 8.88
CA LEU A 224 2.41 -23.11 7.59
C LEU A 224 3.00 -21.72 7.76
N TRP A 225 2.46 -20.92 8.69
CA TRP A 225 2.95 -19.58 8.99
C TRP A 225 4.41 -19.63 9.46
N LEU A 226 4.77 -20.56 10.34
CA LEU A 226 6.13 -20.69 10.86
C LEU A 226 7.11 -21.11 9.75
N VAL A 227 6.71 -22.02 8.86
CA VAL A 227 7.51 -22.41 7.69
C VAL A 227 7.72 -21.23 6.74
N VAL A 228 6.66 -20.47 6.41
CA VAL A 228 6.78 -19.30 5.54
C VAL A 228 7.63 -18.19 6.18
N LEU A 229 7.50 -17.97 7.49
CA LEU A 229 8.31 -16.98 8.21
C LEU A 229 9.79 -17.37 8.24
N THR A 230 10.10 -18.62 8.59
CA THR A 230 11.49 -19.09 8.66
C THR A 230 12.15 -19.08 7.30
N THR A 231 11.45 -19.54 6.25
CA THR A 231 11.97 -19.43 4.88
C THR A 231 12.24 -17.98 4.49
N LEU A 232 11.35 -17.03 4.81
CA LEU A 232 11.59 -15.60 4.56
C LEU A 232 12.81 -15.05 5.30
N LEU A 233 12.98 -15.39 6.58
CA LEU A 233 14.07 -14.91 7.42
C LEU A 233 15.44 -15.41 6.92
N PHE A 234 15.52 -16.66 6.47
CA PHE A 234 16.79 -17.25 6.03
C PHE A 234 17.07 -17.06 4.53
N TRP A 235 16.04 -16.77 3.71
CA TRP A 235 16.23 -16.51 2.28
C TRP A 235 16.91 -15.16 1.99
N THR A 236 16.63 -14.14 2.81
CA THR A 236 17.25 -12.82 2.67
C THR A 236 18.73 -12.79 3.09
N ALA A 237 19.19 -13.81 3.83
CA ALA A 237 20.59 -13.97 4.23
C ALA A 237 21.49 -14.55 3.11
N ALA A 238 20.90 -15.16 2.08
CA ALA A 238 21.63 -15.60 0.90
C ALA A 238 21.90 -14.38 0.01
N SER A 239 23.06 -13.75 0.20
CA SER A 239 23.57 -12.60 -0.55
C SER A 239 23.15 -12.67 -2.03
N THR A 240 22.35 -11.71 -2.46
CA THR A 240 22.04 -11.56 -3.87
C THR A 240 23.34 -11.27 -4.63
N PRO A 241 23.53 -11.78 -5.87
CA PRO A 241 24.67 -11.43 -6.73
C PRO A 241 24.83 -9.91 -7.00
N VAL A 242 23.89 -9.11 -6.52
CA VAL A 242 23.80 -7.65 -6.60
C VAL A 242 24.77 -6.97 -5.63
N GLN A 243 24.91 -7.46 -4.39
CA GLN A 243 25.92 -6.93 -3.44
C GLN A 243 27.32 -7.12 -4.01
N LYS A 244 27.57 -8.29 -4.61
CA LYS A 244 28.82 -8.61 -5.28
C LYS A 244 29.15 -7.64 -6.44
N LYS A 245 28.15 -7.26 -7.26
CA LYS A 245 28.32 -6.27 -8.34
C LYS A 245 28.54 -4.84 -7.84
N ALA A 246 27.84 -4.44 -6.77
CA ALA A 246 28.02 -3.12 -6.15
C ALA A 246 29.40 -3.00 -5.48
N ASP A 247 29.87 -4.07 -4.83
CA ASP A 247 31.20 -4.15 -4.22
C ASP A 247 32.30 -4.14 -5.30
N LEU A 248 32.12 -4.88 -6.41
CA LEU A 248 33.02 -4.86 -7.57
C LEU A 248 33.09 -3.48 -8.26
N GLY A 249 31.94 -2.80 -8.41
CA GLY A 249 31.90 -1.45 -8.98
C GLY A 249 32.58 -0.41 -8.09
N ARG A 250 32.45 -0.56 -6.77
CA ARG A 250 33.11 0.30 -5.79
C ARG A 250 34.62 0.08 -5.76
N GLN A 251 35.08 -1.17 -5.86
CA GLN A 251 36.49 -1.52 -6.00
C GLN A 251 37.09 -0.97 -7.31
N ALA A 252 36.34 -0.97 -8.42
CA ALA A 252 36.81 -0.43 -9.69
C ALA A 252 36.99 1.11 -9.67
N THR A 253 36.16 1.84 -8.92
CA THR A 253 36.30 3.30 -8.72
C THR A 253 37.40 3.71 -7.73
N GLU A 254 37.89 2.78 -6.90
CA GLU A 254 38.96 3.03 -5.94
C GLU A 254 40.36 2.66 -6.48
N MET A 255 40.47 2.14 -7.71
CA MET A 255 41.77 1.81 -8.33
C MET A 255 42.41 3.01 -9.05
N PRO A 256 43.74 3.22 -8.90
CA PRO A 256 44.43 4.40 -9.42
C PRO A 256 44.38 4.48 -10.96
N GLU A 257 44.15 5.69 -11.45
CA GLU A 257 43.79 6.07 -12.83
C GLU A 257 44.93 5.91 -13.87
N ASN A 258 46.08 5.36 -13.49
CA ASN A 258 47.27 5.29 -14.35
C ASN A 258 47.62 3.83 -14.74
N PRO A 259 47.53 3.43 -16.02
CA PRO A 259 47.80 2.06 -16.47
C PRO A 259 49.27 1.63 -16.40
N MET A 260 50.20 2.49 -15.96
CA MET A 260 51.64 2.24 -16.08
C MET A 260 52.29 1.62 -14.84
N GLU A 261 51.50 1.27 -13.81
CA GLU A 261 52.01 0.64 -12.57
C GLU A 261 51.48 -0.79 -12.35
N ALA A 262 50.74 -1.34 -13.31
CA ALA A 262 50.36 -2.76 -13.31
C ALA A 262 51.55 -3.60 -13.78
N ASP A 263 52.51 -3.80 -12.88
CA ASP A 263 53.56 -4.81 -12.98
C ASP A 263 52.95 -6.21 -13.21
N ASP A 264 53.68 -7.07 -13.95
CA ASP A 264 53.34 -8.35 -14.58
C ASP A 264 52.73 -9.41 -13.64
N THR A 265 51.61 -9.07 -13.00
CA THR A 265 50.90 -9.90 -12.05
C THR A 265 49.51 -10.22 -12.59
N VAL A 266 49.00 -11.37 -12.16
CA VAL A 266 47.75 -12.06 -12.57
C VAL A 266 46.53 -11.13 -12.76
N VAL A 267 46.53 -9.97 -12.11
CA VAL A 267 45.51 -8.91 -12.16
C VAL A 267 45.37 -8.28 -13.56
N GLY A 268 46.46 -8.08 -14.29
CA GLY A 268 46.41 -7.50 -15.66
C GLY A 268 45.71 -8.43 -16.66
N ALA A 269 45.85 -9.74 -16.49
CA ALA A 269 45.21 -10.73 -17.35
C ALA A 269 43.68 -10.80 -17.13
N GLU A 270 43.22 -10.61 -15.89
CA GLU A 270 41.78 -10.49 -15.59
C GLU A 270 41.17 -9.20 -16.13
N TYR A 271 41.92 -8.09 -16.12
CA TYR A 271 41.48 -6.82 -16.70
C TYR A 271 41.21 -6.96 -18.20
N ILE A 272 42.13 -7.55 -18.97
CA ILE A 272 41.95 -7.77 -20.41
C ILE A 272 40.75 -8.70 -20.67
N LYS A 273 40.55 -9.73 -19.83
CA LYS A 273 39.44 -10.67 -19.97
C LYS A 273 38.08 -10.00 -19.75
N GLY A 274 37.95 -9.12 -18.76
CA GLY A 274 36.72 -8.39 -18.45
C GLY A 274 36.34 -7.34 -19.51
N VAL A 275 37.33 -6.68 -20.12
CA VAL A 275 37.11 -5.71 -21.19
C VAL A 275 36.65 -6.39 -22.49
N VAL A 276 37.22 -7.56 -22.82
CA VAL A 276 36.82 -8.36 -23.99
C VAL A 276 35.40 -8.91 -23.85
N GLU A 277 34.95 -9.20 -22.62
CA GLU A 277 33.61 -9.71 -22.35
C GLU A 277 32.53 -8.60 -22.38
N GLN A 278 32.89 -7.35 -22.10
CA GLN A 278 31.99 -6.20 -22.27
C GLN A 278 31.76 -5.78 -23.73
N GLN A 279 32.69 -6.07 -24.65
CA GLN A 279 32.50 -5.74 -26.07
C GLN A 279 31.67 -6.77 -26.85
N ASN A 280 31.34 -7.91 -26.25
CA ASN A 280 30.60 -9.00 -26.90
C ASN A 280 29.14 -9.19 -26.39
N LEU A 281 28.58 -8.21 -25.66
CA LEU A 281 27.19 -8.19 -25.18
C LEU A 281 26.41 -6.99 -25.70
#